data_AF-A0A534HML9-F1
#
_entry.id   AF-A0A534HML9-F1
#
_cell.length_a   1.000
_cell.length_b   1.000
_cell.length_c   1.000
_cell.angle_alpha   90.00
_cell.angle_beta   90.00
_cell.angle_gamma   90.00
#
_symmetry.space_group_name_H-M   'P 1'
#
loop_
_entity.id
_entity.type
_entity.pdbx_description
1 polymer ?
#
loop_
_entity_poly.entity_id
_entity_poly.type
_entity_poly.pdbx_seq_one_letter_code
_entity_poly.pdbx_strand_id
1 'polypeptide(L)' 'MQASALAIITMRREVAARYARMTRLWLAAHHAYRRLHAAPVKNLTALRDAAQRLEQLDRGRAALRSDLKALAD' A
#
# COMPACT_ATOMS: atom_id res chain seq x y z
N MET A 1 -20.57 -13.73 -19.68
CA MET A 1 -19.63 -14.77 -19.20
C MET A 1 -19.55 -14.65 -17.68
N GLN A 2 -20.16 -15.59 -16.96
CA GLN A 2 -20.10 -15.63 -15.50
C GLN A 2 -18.72 -16.18 -15.12
N ALA A 3 -17.93 -15.40 -14.36
CA ALA A 3 -16.62 -15.87 -13.90
C ALA A 3 -16.82 -17.14 -13.04
N SER A 4 -16.02 -18.17 -13.29
CA SER A 4 -16.08 -19.37 -12.46
C SER A 4 -15.73 -19.02 -11.01
N ALA A 5 -16.35 -19.69 -10.03
CA ALA A 5 -16.06 -19.45 -8.61
C ALA A 5 -14.56 -19.57 -8.29
N LEU A 6 -13.87 -20.48 -8.99
CA LEU A 6 -12.42 -20.63 -8.90
C LEU A 6 -11.66 -19.38 -9.38
N ALA A 7 -12.09 -18.74 -10.47
CA ALA A 7 -11.49 -17.51 -10.97
C ALA A 7 -11.61 -16.36 -9.96
N ILE A 8 -12.76 -16.23 -9.29
CA ILE A 8 -12.98 -15.23 -8.24
C ILE A 8 -12.06 -15.48 -7.04
N ILE A 9 -11.93 -16.74 -6.60
CA ILE A 9 -11.02 -17.11 -5.50
C ILE A 9 -9.57 -16.78 -5.84
N THR A 10 -9.12 -17.11 -7.06
CA THR A 10 -7.76 -16.79 -7.52
C THR A 10 -7.54 -15.29 -7.54
N MET A 11 -8.48 -14.52 -8.10
CA MET A 11 -8.40 -13.06 -8.15
C MET A 11 -8.33 -12.44 -6.75
N ARG A 12 -9.13 -12.91 -5.80
CA ARG A 12 -9.07 -12.48 -4.39
C ARG A 12 -7.69 -12.73 -3.77
N ARG A 13 -7.11 -13.91 -4.00
CA ARG A 13 -5.78 -14.26 -3.47
C ARG A 13 -4.69 -13.36 -4.03
N GLU A 14 -4.74 -13.07 -5.33
CA GLU A 14 -3.77 -12.19 -5.99
C GLU A 14 -3.87 -10.76 -5.46
N VAL A 15 -5.08 -10.20 -5.36
CA VAL A 15 -5.30 -8.85 -4.81
C VAL A 15 -4.87 -8.81 -3.35
N ALA A 16 -5.15 -9.84 -2.55
CA ALA A 16 -4.73 -9.92 -1.15
C ALA A 16 -3.20 -9.96 -1.03
N ALA A 17 -2.51 -10.74 -1.87
CA ALA A 17 -1.05 -10.80 -1.90
C ALA A 17 -0.44 -9.44 -2.29
N ARG A 18 -1.02 -8.75 -3.27
CA ARG A 18 -0.61 -7.39 -3.67
C ARG A 18 -0.83 -6.39 -2.53
N TYR A 19 -1.97 -6.44 -1.85
CA TYR A 19 -2.28 -5.58 -0.71
C TYR A 19 -1.29 -5.80 0.45
N ALA A 20 -0.97 -7.06 0.77
CA ALA A 20 0.02 -7.40 1.79
C ALA A 20 1.41 -6.86 1.44
N ARG A 21 1.85 -7.03 0.18
CA ARG A 21 3.12 -6.47 -0.32
C ARG A 21 3.14 -4.95 -0.19
N MET A 22 2.09 -4.27 -0.64
CA MET A 22 1.98 -2.82 -0.58
C MET A 22 2.01 -2.31 0.86
N THR A 23 1.36 -3.03 1.78
CA THR A 23 1.37 -2.72 3.21
C THR A 23 2.77 -2.82 3.82
N ARG A 24 3.57 -3.82 3.45
CA ARG A 24 4.97 -3.93 3.90
C ARG A 24 5.82 -2.76 3.38
N LEU A 25 5.65 -2.38 2.12
CA LEU A 25 6.35 -1.23 1.53
C LEU A 25 5.97 0.08 2.22
N TRP A 26 4.67 0.26 2.51
CA TRP A 26 4.17 1.41 3.24
C TRP A 26 4.77 1.49 4.65
N LEU A 27 4.84 0.37 5.38
CA LEU A 27 5.43 0.32 6.71
C LEU A 27 6.92 0.71 6.68
N ALA A 28 7.67 0.20 5.72
CA ALA A 28 9.08 0.56 5.53
C ALA A 28 9.24 2.07 5.21
N ALA A 29 8.40 2.61 4.34
CA ALA A 29 8.38 4.05 4.02
C ALA A 29 8.00 4.89 5.24
N HIS A 30 7.04 4.44 6.05
CA HIS A 30 6.63 5.10 7.29
C HIS A 30 7.79 5.16 8.29
N HIS A 31 8.51 4.05 8.49
CA HIS A 31 9.69 4.04 9.36
C HIS A 31 10.81 4.95 8.82
N ALA A 32 11.03 5.00 7.51
CA ALA A 32 12.00 5.93 6.91
C ALA A 32 11.60 7.39 7.14
N TYR A 33 10.35 7.75 6.87
CA TYR A 33 9.81 9.08 7.15
C TYR A 33 9.96 9.46 8.63
N ARG A 34 9.59 8.56 9.55
CA ARG A 34 9.72 8.79 11.01
C ARG A 34 11.17 9.05 11.41
N ARG A 35 12.12 8.27 10.89
CA ARG A 35 13.56 8.46 11.15
C ARG A 35 14.05 9.81 10.63
N LEU A 36 13.66 10.20 9.43
CA LEU A 36 14.00 11.52 8.87
C LEU A 36 13.36 12.67 9.66
N HIS A 37 12.14 12.49 10.14
CA HIS A 37 11.43 13.50 10.94
C HIS A 37 12.05 13.70 12.32
N ALA A 38 12.55 12.61 12.93
CA ALA A 38 13.22 12.62 14.22
C ALA A 38 14.71 13.01 14.14
N ALA A 39 15.26 13.19 12.93
CA ALA A 39 16.66 13.57 12.76
C ALA A 39 16.92 14.97 13.33
N PRO A 40 18.06 15.19 14.01
CA PRO A 40 18.39 16.48 14.61
C PRO A 40 18.57 17.59 13.56
N VAL A 41 19.10 17.24 12.38
CA VAL A 41 19.12 18.11 11.20
C VAL A 41 18.11 17.57 10.19
N LYS A 42 17.05 18.32 9.94
CA LYS A 42 15.99 17.92 9.01
C LYS A 42 16.41 18.20 7.58
N ASN A 43 16.70 17.14 6.82
CA ASN A 43 16.76 17.25 5.36
C ASN A 43 15.34 17.39 4.82
N LEU A 44 14.90 18.63 4.59
CA LEU A 44 13.53 18.95 4.18
C LEU A 44 13.16 18.34 2.82
N THR A 45 14.11 18.22 1.89
CA THR A 45 13.89 17.58 0.59
C THR A 45 13.62 16.09 0.78
N ALA A 46 14.49 15.39 1.51
CA ALA A 46 14.30 13.97 1.80
C ALA A 46 13.01 13.71 2.60
N LEU A 47 12.61 14.63 3.48
CA LEU A 47 11.35 14.54 4.23
C LEU A 47 10.14 14.66 3.30
N ARG A 48 10.16 15.60 2.34
CA ARG A 48 9.09 15.76 1.34
C ARG A 48 8.98 14.54 0.43
N ASP A 49 10.11 14.04 -0.07
CA ASP A 49 10.13 12.84 -0.92
C ASP A 49 9.58 11.62 -0.18
N ALA A 50 9.98 11.46 1.09
CA ALA A 50 9.48 10.39 1.95
C ALA A 50 7.97 10.52 2.22
N ALA A 51 7.45 11.74 2.42
CA ALA A 51 6.03 11.99 2.59
C ALA A 51 5.22 11.69 1.32
N GLN A 52 5.69 12.14 0.14
CA GLN A 52 5.04 11.85 -1.14
C GLN A 52 5.00 10.35 -1.43
N ARG A 53 6.10 9.64 -1.14
CA ARG A 53 6.16 8.18 -1.28
C ARG A 53 5.18 7.48 -0.34
N LEU A 54 5.03 7.96 0.89
CA LEU A 54 4.06 7.43 1.85
C LEU A 54 2.62 7.59 1.32
N GLU A 55 2.29 8.77 0.81
CA GLU A 55 0.96 9.09 0.27
C GLU A 55 0.63 8.25 -0.97
N GLN A 56 1.59 8.05 -1.88
CA GLN A 56 1.41 7.21 -3.06
C GLN A 56 1.13 5.75 -2.67
N LEU A 57 1.88 5.22 -1.71
CA LEU A 57 1.68 3.87 -1.20
C LEU A 57 0.34 3.73 -0.48
N ASP A 58 -0.08 4.74 0.27
CA ASP A 58 -1.36 4.73 0.98
C ASP A 58 -2.55 4.73 0.01
N ARG A 59 -2.52 5.57 -1.04
CA ARG A 59 -3.51 5.54 -2.13
C ARG A 59 -3.56 4.18 -2.82
N GLY A 60 -2.40 3.58 -3.11
CA GLY A 60 -2.33 2.25 -3.71
C GLY A 60 -2.92 1.15 -2.80
N ARG A 61 -2.71 1.25 -1.49
CA ARG A 61 -3.32 0.34 -0.50
C ARG A 61 -4.84 0.52 -0.43
N ALA A 62 -5.32 1.76 -0.42
CA ALA A 62 -6.75 2.07 -0.37
C ALA A 62 -7.50 1.50 -1.59
N ALA A 63 -6.93 1.65 -2.79
CA ALA A 63 -7.48 1.05 -4.01
C ALA A 63 -7.59 -0.48 -3.90
N LEU A 64 -6.49 -1.15 -3.54
CA LEU A 64 -6.48 -2.61 -3.37
C LEU A 64 -7.45 -3.11 -2.29
N ARG A 65 -7.63 -2.33 -1.22
CA ARG A 65 -8.63 -2.63 -0.18
C ARG A 65 -10.05 -2.51 -0.72
N SER A 66 -10.32 -1.53 -1.58
CA SER A 66 -11.60 -1.38 -2.27
C SER A 66 -11.86 -2.58 -3.19
N ASP A 67 -10.87 -3.00 -3.97
CA ASP A 67 -10.96 -4.17 -4.85
C ASP A 67 -11.25 -5.45 -4.05
N LEU A 68 -10.59 -5.63 -2.90
CA LEU A 68 -10.86 -6.77 -2.02
C LEU A 68 -12.29 -6.78 -1.47
N LYS A 69 -12.86 -5.60 -1.18
CA LYS A 69 -14.24 -5.48 -0.71
C LYS A 69 -15.21 -5.85 -1.83
N ALA A 70 -14.99 -5.31 -3.03
CA ALA A 70 -15.83 -5.60 -4.20
C ALA A 70 -15.82 -7.08 -4.63
N LEU A 71 -14.74 -7.81 -4.34
CA LEU A 71 -14.64 -9.25 -4.60
C LEU A 71 -15.20 -10.13 -3.46
N ALA A 72 -15.56 -9.53 -2.32
CA ALA A 72 -16.14 -10.22 -1.17
C ALA A 72 -17.68 -10.09 -1.12
N ASP A 73 -18.22 -8.99 -1.66
CA ASP A 73 -19.65 -8.77 -1.92
C ASP A 73 -20.14 -9.65 -3.10
#